data_AF-A0A257UD64-F1
#
_entry.id   AF-A0A257UD64-F1
#
_cell.length_a   1.000
_cell.length_b   1.000
_cell.length_c   1.000
_cell.angle_alpha   90.00
_cell.angle_beta   90.00
_cell.angle_gamma   90.00
#
_symmetry.space_group_name_H-M   'P 1'
#
loop_
_entity.id
_entity.type
_entity.pdbx_description
1 polymer ?
#
loop_
_entity_poly.entity_id
_entity_poly.type
_entity_poly.pdbx_seq_one_letter_code
_entity_poly.pdbx_strand_id
1 'polypeptide(L)'
;MRYQLLASTVRRTTTRTWARGGEEAGEIWQLEVDVDRLTLDVVHRLKLPSFHVSPLERFAGKGIAVLDDAVAVATYDSVCLYDRSLGQLLAQRSHRLMGDLHSLSVNGEFLYATSPLANAILALDGDLNVVWTYLGHDDDELCQRVGLTGDARARPKLFAGQAIDYRFYTGKDLDLFHFNHHFFFNGELIVNVPSRGRLWNVTRGDWFLPQFSVSGAWDGCFHDGVYLPKQGHYVSYTDRGTVNKHHPRTGALMGSVSAVPDHQKCDPARRGWLRGLMHLEGELFLLGQSGPSFGLVDFKEQVVRKWWSFGDDQFHSFFALTKFQAARGEAGRSREQGRGSLVFAP
;
A
#
# COMPACT_ATOMS: atom_id res chain seq x y z
N MET A 1 -23.99 -3.82 -9.44
CA MET A 1 -23.58 -2.57 -8.79
C MET A 1 -22.23 -2.16 -9.33
N ARG A 2 -21.99 -0.87 -9.55
CA ARG A 2 -20.77 -0.39 -10.21
C ARG A 2 -19.89 0.43 -9.30
N TYR A 3 -18.59 0.18 -9.38
CA TYR A 3 -17.55 0.89 -8.63
C TYR A 3 -16.51 1.44 -9.59
N GLN A 4 -16.08 2.68 -9.33
CA GLN A 4 -14.89 3.25 -9.95
C GLN A 4 -13.74 3.17 -8.94
N LEU A 5 -12.60 2.68 -9.38
CA LEU A 5 -11.43 2.46 -8.53
C LEU A 5 -10.18 3.00 -9.22
N LEU A 6 -9.16 3.30 -8.43
CA LEU A 6 -7.80 3.53 -8.93
C LEU A 6 -6.90 2.39 -8.47
N ALA A 7 -6.00 1.99 -9.35
CA ALA A 7 -4.97 1.00 -9.09
C ALA A 7 -3.61 1.51 -9.58
N SER A 8 -2.58 1.50 -8.75
CA SER A 8 -1.21 1.78 -9.20
C SER A 8 -0.61 0.50 -9.73
N THR A 9 0.33 0.60 -10.65
CA THR A 9 1.09 -0.54 -11.14
C THR A 9 2.55 -0.18 -11.21
N VAL A 10 3.37 -1.22 -11.29
CA VAL A 10 4.81 -1.15 -11.46
C VAL A 10 5.14 -2.12 -12.57
N ARG A 11 6.16 -1.83 -13.38
CA ARG A 11 6.63 -2.76 -14.38
C ARG A 11 7.97 -3.34 -13.97
N ARG A 12 8.11 -4.66 -14.06
CA ARG A 12 9.40 -5.35 -13.84
C ARG A 12 9.87 -5.91 -15.17
N THR A 13 11.16 -5.77 -15.50
CA THR A 13 11.68 -6.11 -16.83
C THR A 13 12.48 -7.41 -16.89
N THR A 14 12.65 -8.17 -15.80
CA THR A 14 13.38 -9.46 -15.83
C THR A 14 12.80 -10.59 -14.98
N THR A 15 13.16 -11.82 -15.37
CA THR A 15 12.83 -13.09 -14.68
C THR A 15 13.59 -13.25 -13.37
N ARG A 16 12.89 -13.82 -12.39
CA ARG A 16 13.17 -13.94 -10.96
C ARG A 16 14.51 -14.64 -10.61
N THR A 17 15.64 -13.98 -10.84
CA THR A 17 16.89 -14.33 -10.13
C THR A 17 17.15 -13.28 -9.06
N TRP A 18 17.32 -13.74 -7.82
CA TRP A 18 17.43 -12.94 -6.59
C TRP A 18 18.62 -11.95 -6.54
N ALA A 19 19.32 -11.70 -7.66
CA ALA A 19 20.36 -10.68 -7.75
C ALA A 19 20.25 -9.67 -8.91
N ARG A 20 19.36 -9.81 -9.92
CA ARG A 20 19.39 -8.93 -11.11
C ARG A 20 18.00 -8.68 -11.72
N GLY A 21 17.59 -7.42 -11.78
CA GLY A 21 16.40 -6.98 -12.50
C GLY A 21 16.10 -5.49 -12.34
N GLY A 22 15.70 -4.84 -13.42
CA GLY A 22 15.23 -3.46 -13.40
C GLY A 22 13.73 -3.40 -13.11
N GLU A 23 13.32 -2.46 -12.26
CA GLU A 23 11.93 -2.03 -12.16
C GLU A 23 11.79 -0.70 -12.92
N GLU A 24 10.74 -0.58 -13.71
CA GLU A 24 10.35 0.64 -14.41
C GLU A 24 9.11 1.24 -13.74
N ALA A 25 8.96 2.56 -13.86
CA ALA A 25 7.73 3.23 -13.52
C ALA A 25 6.54 2.57 -14.24
N GLY A 26 5.54 2.16 -13.47
CA GLY A 26 4.32 1.59 -14.03
C GLY A 26 3.30 2.68 -14.37
N GLU A 27 2.04 2.37 -14.09
CA GLU A 27 0.88 3.16 -14.53
C GLU A 27 -0.14 3.29 -13.41
N ILE A 28 -0.93 4.34 -13.42
CA ILE A 28 -2.19 4.44 -12.68
C ILE A 28 -3.30 3.97 -13.61
N TRP A 29 -4.10 3.03 -13.15
CA TRP A 29 -5.26 2.50 -13.85
C TRP A 29 -6.52 3.01 -13.18
N GLN A 30 -7.42 3.58 -13.96
CA GLN A 30 -8.81 3.75 -13.55
C GLN A 30 -9.58 2.49 -13.96
N LEU A 31 -10.23 1.88 -12.98
CA LEU A 31 -10.98 0.64 -13.14
C LEU A 31 -12.47 0.90 -12.96
N GLU A 32 -13.29 0.22 -13.75
CA GLU A 32 -14.71 0.08 -13.51
C GLU A 32 -15.04 -1.37 -13.19
N VAL A 33 -15.64 -1.62 -12.03
CA VAL A 33 -16.04 -2.95 -11.57
C VAL A 33 -17.56 -3.02 -11.52
N ASP A 34 -18.17 -3.91 -12.30
CA ASP A 34 -19.59 -4.26 -12.19
C ASP A 34 -19.72 -5.60 -11.45
N VAL A 35 -20.08 -5.53 -10.17
CA VAL A 35 -20.17 -6.70 -9.28
C VAL A 35 -21.28 -7.65 -9.71
N ASP A 36 -22.39 -7.15 -10.25
CA ASP A 36 -23.53 -8.01 -10.60
C ASP A 36 -23.25 -8.78 -11.90
N ARG A 37 -22.49 -8.15 -12.81
CA ARG A 37 -22.08 -8.74 -14.08
C ARG A 37 -20.73 -9.45 -14.02
N LEU A 38 -20.01 -9.32 -12.90
CA LEU A 38 -18.65 -9.82 -12.70
C LEU A 38 -17.69 -9.35 -13.81
N THR A 39 -17.77 -8.07 -14.17
CA THR A 39 -16.85 -7.43 -15.12
C THR A 39 -15.91 -6.47 -14.43
N LEU A 40 -14.69 -6.35 -14.98
CA LEU A 40 -13.70 -5.38 -14.57
C LEU A 40 -13.04 -4.82 -15.84
N ASP A 41 -13.20 -3.52 -16.06
CA ASP A 41 -12.71 -2.80 -17.23
C ASP A 41 -11.65 -1.78 -16.82
N VAL A 42 -10.54 -1.72 -17.57
CA VAL A 42 -9.55 -0.65 -17.42
C VAL A 42 -9.94 0.49 -18.36
N VAL A 43 -10.52 1.55 -17.79
CA VAL A 43 -11.09 2.66 -18.59
C VAL A 43 -10.06 3.74 -18.94
N HIS A 44 -9.04 3.90 -18.10
CA HIS A 44 -7.96 4.86 -18.32
C HIS A 44 -6.64 4.33 -17.77
N ARG A 45 -5.54 4.68 -18.44
CA ARG A 45 -4.18 4.40 -18.01
C ARG A 45 -3.33 5.65 -18.12
N LEU A 46 -2.66 5.99 -17.03
CA LEU A 46 -1.72 7.10 -16.97
C LEU A 46 -0.35 6.56 -16.60
N LYS A 47 0.65 6.80 -17.46
CA LYS A 47 2.03 6.41 -17.17
C LYS A 47 2.61 7.28 -16.05
N LEU A 48 3.23 6.65 -15.06
CA LEU A 48 3.93 7.37 -14.00
C LEU A 48 5.25 7.98 -14.53
N PRO A 49 5.68 9.14 -14.00
CA PRO A 49 7.00 9.71 -14.29
C PRO A 49 8.10 8.67 -14.06
N SER A 50 9.06 8.64 -14.98
CA SER A 50 10.27 7.85 -14.78
C SER A 50 10.98 8.32 -13.50
N PHE A 51 11.39 7.38 -12.67
CA PHE A 51 12.27 7.64 -11.53
C PHE A 51 13.63 7.01 -11.80
N HIS A 52 14.68 7.59 -11.21
CA HIS A 52 16.03 7.06 -11.33
C HIS A 52 16.19 5.85 -10.42
N VAL A 53 15.96 4.65 -10.95
CA VAL A 53 16.38 3.41 -10.28
C VAL A 53 17.80 3.09 -10.72
N SER A 54 18.70 2.91 -9.76
CA SER A 54 19.98 2.27 -10.04
C SER A 54 19.72 0.89 -10.68
N PRO A 55 20.43 0.46 -11.73
CA PRO A 55 20.20 -0.82 -12.42
C PRO A 55 20.35 -2.08 -11.54
N LEU A 56 20.69 -1.92 -10.26
CA LEU A 56 20.82 -2.95 -9.24
C LEU A 56 19.69 -2.95 -8.19
N GLU A 57 18.79 -1.97 -8.23
CA GLU A 57 17.80 -1.73 -7.16
C GLU A 57 16.38 -2.17 -7.55
N ARG A 58 15.62 -2.66 -6.55
CA ARG A 58 14.50 -3.60 -6.72
C ARG A 58 13.21 -3.09 -6.10
N PHE A 59 12.76 -1.89 -6.42
CA PHE A 59 11.75 -1.28 -5.59
C PHE A 59 10.92 -0.27 -6.37
N ALA A 60 9.65 -0.18 -5.98
CA ALA A 60 8.70 0.67 -6.66
C ALA A 60 7.60 1.11 -5.71
N GLY A 61 7.20 2.36 -5.89
CA GLY A 61 6.10 2.94 -5.14
C GLY A 61 4.76 2.38 -5.53
N LYS A 62 3.89 2.23 -4.53
CA LYS A 62 2.65 1.44 -4.64
C LYS A 62 1.44 2.09 -4.00
N GLY A 63 1.59 3.16 -3.22
CA GLY A 63 0.47 3.79 -2.50
C GLY A 63 -0.35 4.72 -3.40
N ILE A 64 -1.67 4.71 -3.23
CA ILE A 64 -2.57 5.73 -3.80
C ILE A 64 -3.44 6.27 -2.68
N ALA A 65 -3.56 7.59 -2.62
CA ALA A 65 -4.55 8.27 -1.80
C ALA A 65 -5.38 9.22 -2.65
N VAL A 66 -6.67 9.28 -2.34
CA VAL A 66 -7.66 10.14 -2.97
C VAL A 66 -7.89 11.32 -2.04
N LEU A 67 -7.57 12.52 -2.51
CA LEU A 67 -7.89 13.78 -1.85
C LEU A 67 -9.15 14.38 -2.48
N ASP A 68 -9.62 15.52 -1.96
CA ASP A 68 -10.85 16.16 -2.44
C ASP A 68 -10.75 16.59 -3.91
N ASP A 69 -9.65 17.24 -4.30
CA ASP A 69 -9.41 17.82 -5.63
C ASP A 69 -8.26 17.13 -6.40
N ALA A 70 -7.61 16.15 -5.79
CA ALA A 70 -6.40 15.55 -6.31
C ALA A 70 -6.31 14.04 -6.05
N VAL A 71 -5.30 13.41 -6.67
CA VAL A 71 -4.90 12.03 -6.42
C VAL A 71 -3.40 12.01 -6.14
N ALA A 72 -3.03 11.55 -4.95
CA ALA A 72 -1.63 11.33 -4.59
C ALA A 72 -1.23 9.90 -4.89
N VAL A 73 -0.07 9.73 -5.52
CA VAL A 73 0.48 8.43 -5.89
C VAL A 73 1.94 8.36 -5.47
N ALA A 74 2.26 7.32 -4.71
CA ALA A 74 3.62 7.02 -4.31
C ALA A 74 4.37 6.36 -5.46
N THR A 75 5.55 6.89 -5.75
CA THR A 75 6.58 6.27 -6.59
C THR A 75 7.67 5.69 -5.68
N TYR A 76 8.76 5.17 -6.25
CA TYR A 76 9.85 4.62 -5.46
C TYR A 76 10.39 5.63 -4.43
N ASP A 77 10.60 6.88 -4.84
CA ASP A 77 11.33 7.89 -4.06
C ASP A 77 10.57 9.22 -3.88
N SER A 78 9.35 9.28 -4.39
CA SER A 78 8.57 10.51 -4.43
C SER A 78 7.08 10.25 -4.26
N VAL A 79 6.37 11.31 -3.88
CA VAL A 79 4.92 11.39 -4.01
C VAL A 79 4.61 12.33 -5.18
N CYS A 80 3.80 11.84 -6.11
CA CYS A 80 3.23 12.60 -7.21
C CYS A 80 1.80 12.98 -6.87
N LEU A 81 1.43 14.24 -7.09
CA LEU A 81 0.07 14.74 -6.97
C LEU A 81 -0.47 15.05 -8.36
N TYR A 82 -1.58 14.40 -8.71
CA TYR A 82 -2.31 14.64 -9.95
C TYR A 82 -3.61 15.36 -9.68
N ASP A 83 -4.11 16.08 -10.68
CA ASP A 83 -5.49 16.54 -10.63
C ASP A 83 -6.46 15.36 -10.51
N ARG A 84 -7.69 15.65 -10.10
CA ARG A 84 -8.71 14.62 -9.90
C ARG A 84 -8.97 13.77 -11.15
N SER A 85 -8.85 14.35 -12.34
CA SER A 85 -9.07 13.66 -13.61
C SER A 85 -7.89 12.82 -14.09
N LEU A 86 -6.77 12.84 -13.35
CA LEU A 86 -5.49 12.26 -13.77
C LEU A 86 -4.96 12.86 -15.09
N GLY A 87 -5.37 14.09 -15.42
CA GLY A 87 -4.99 14.77 -16.66
C GLY A 87 -3.67 15.50 -16.56
N GLN A 88 -3.38 16.07 -15.39
CA GLN A 88 -2.19 16.88 -15.12
C GLN A 88 -1.48 16.46 -13.84
N LEU A 89 -0.14 16.37 -13.90
CA LEU A 89 0.72 16.31 -12.73
C LEU A 89 0.82 17.72 -12.12
N LEU A 90 0.30 17.89 -10.92
CA LEU A 90 0.27 19.16 -10.18
C LEU A 90 1.58 19.39 -9.42
N ALA A 91 2.07 18.35 -8.75
CA ALA A 91 3.30 18.42 -7.96
C ALA A 91 4.00 17.06 -7.91
N GLN A 92 5.31 17.09 -7.70
CA GLN A 92 6.10 15.92 -7.34
C GLN A 92 7.13 16.36 -6.30
N ARG A 93 7.28 15.58 -5.24
CA ARG A 93 8.27 15.80 -4.19
C ARG A 93 8.95 14.51 -3.80
N SER A 94 10.26 14.59 -3.63
CA SER A 94 11.09 13.54 -3.03
C SER A 94 11.61 14.02 -1.68
N HIS A 95 11.95 13.08 -0.81
CA HIS A 95 12.60 13.36 0.45
C HIS A 95 13.63 12.26 0.73
N ARG A 96 14.68 12.56 1.51
CA ARG A 96 15.74 11.58 1.83
C ARG A 96 15.23 10.31 2.54
N LEU A 97 14.06 10.39 3.17
CA LEU A 97 13.39 9.26 3.83
C LEU A 97 12.30 8.60 2.96
N MET A 98 12.11 9.05 1.72
CA MET A 98 11.21 8.41 0.77
C MET A 98 12.00 7.39 -0.03
N GLY A 99 11.88 6.13 0.37
CA GLY A 99 12.41 4.98 -0.38
C GLY A 99 11.42 3.83 -0.33
N ASP A 100 11.12 3.27 -1.50
CA ASP A 100 10.17 2.18 -1.73
C ASP A 100 8.77 2.46 -1.16
N LEU A 101 8.18 3.64 -1.41
CA LEU A 101 6.93 4.03 -0.74
C LEU A 101 5.76 3.07 -1.01
N HIS A 102 5.26 2.36 0.02
CA HIS A 102 4.25 1.30 -0.18
C HIS A 102 2.81 1.72 0.05
N SER A 103 2.56 2.62 1.01
CA SER A 103 1.20 3.00 1.40
C SER A 103 1.09 4.52 1.49
N LEU A 104 -0.07 5.02 1.05
CA LEU A 104 -0.52 6.39 1.25
C LEU A 104 -1.88 6.37 1.94
N SER A 105 -2.07 7.19 2.97
CA SER A 105 -3.39 7.41 3.56
C SER A 105 -3.58 8.87 3.98
N VAL A 106 -4.83 9.34 4.00
CA VAL A 106 -5.15 10.71 4.44
C VAL A 106 -5.72 10.64 5.84
N ASN A 107 -5.25 11.51 6.73
CA ASN A 107 -5.85 11.73 8.04
C ASN A 107 -5.77 13.21 8.41
N GLY A 108 -6.93 13.84 8.58
CA GLY A 108 -7.02 15.29 8.72
C GLY A 108 -6.50 16.01 7.47
N GLU A 109 -5.66 17.02 7.66
CA GLU A 109 -5.04 17.81 6.59
C GLU A 109 -3.76 17.19 6.00
N PHE A 110 -3.32 16.05 6.53
CA PHE A 110 -2.05 15.44 6.15
C PHE A 110 -2.22 14.18 5.32
N LEU A 111 -1.32 14.05 4.35
CA LEU A 111 -1.05 12.80 3.65
C LEU A 111 0.04 12.05 4.41
N TYR A 112 -0.18 10.78 4.73
CA TYR A 112 0.81 9.92 5.36
C TYR A 112 1.37 8.94 4.36
N ALA A 113 2.69 8.74 4.38
CA ALA A 113 3.41 7.82 3.51
C ALA A 113 4.23 6.83 4.33
N THR A 114 4.16 5.54 3.98
CA THR A 114 5.06 4.52 4.53
C THR A 114 6.28 4.37 3.63
N SER A 115 7.47 4.53 4.21
CA SER A 115 8.74 4.14 3.59
C SER A 115 9.32 2.91 4.29
N PRO A 116 9.20 1.72 3.65
CA PRO A 116 9.78 0.49 4.14
C PRO A 116 11.31 0.52 4.15
N LEU A 117 11.96 1.14 3.15
CA LEU A 117 13.42 1.24 3.14
C LEU A 117 13.96 2.09 4.28
N ALA A 118 13.22 3.13 4.67
CA ALA A 118 13.58 3.98 5.80
C ALA A 118 13.04 3.49 7.14
N ASN A 119 12.19 2.46 7.15
CA ASN A 119 11.40 2.08 8.32
C ASN A 119 10.70 3.28 8.95
N ALA A 120 10.06 4.08 8.10
CA ALA A 120 9.53 5.37 8.44
C ALA A 120 8.07 5.54 8.03
N ILE A 121 7.36 6.36 8.81
CA ILE A 121 6.13 7.02 8.37
C ILE A 121 6.42 8.50 8.24
N LEU A 122 6.01 9.11 7.13
CA LEU A 122 6.14 10.54 6.89
C LEU A 122 4.74 11.14 6.82
N ALA A 123 4.49 12.25 7.52
CA ALA A 123 3.33 13.09 7.26
C ALA A 123 3.75 14.24 6.34
N LEU A 124 2.97 14.48 5.30
CA LEU A 124 3.15 15.51 4.30
C LEU A 124 2.00 16.51 4.37
N ASP A 125 2.32 17.80 4.22
CA ASP A 125 1.34 18.87 4.05
C ASP A 125 0.78 18.92 2.60
N GLY A 126 -0.11 19.88 2.33
CA GLY A 126 -0.71 20.07 1.00
C GLY A 126 0.29 20.42 -0.12
N ASP A 127 1.47 20.94 0.23
CA ASP A 127 2.57 21.22 -0.71
C ASP A 127 3.55 20.02 -0.82
N LEU A 128 3.18 18.90 -0.20
CA LEU A 128 3.97 17.68 -0.06
C LEU A 128 5.30 17.87 0.69
N ASN A 129 5.41 18.87 1.56
CA ASN A 129 6.55 19.00 2.46
C ASN A 129 6.41 18.02 3.61
N VAL A 130 7.50 17.38 4.00
CA VAL A 130 7.52 16.51 5.18
C VAL A 130 7.47 17.39 6.44
N VAL A 131 6.35 17.31 7.16
CA VAL A 131 6.10 18.09 8.38
C VAL A 131 6.28 17.27 9.66
N TRP A 132 6.20 15.95 9.56
CA TRP A 132 6.44 15.03 10.67
C TRP A 132 6.98 13.69 10.17
N THR A 133 7.77 13.04 11.00
CA THR A 133 8.33 11.72 10.72
C THR A 133 8.31 10.84 11.96
N TYR A 134 7.95 9.58 11.78
CA TYR A 134 8.23 8.52 12.74
C TYR A 134 9.25 7.56 12.15
N LEU A 135 10.32 7.33 12.90
CA LEU A 135 11.38 6.39 12.55
C LEU A 135 11.29 5.23 13.53
N GLY A 136 10.88 4.06 13.07
CA GLY A 136 10.68 2.94 13.98
C GLY A 136 11.99 2.47 14.62
N HIS A 137 13.14 2.71 13.98
CA HIS A 137 14.44 2.42 14.57
C HIS A 137 14.83 3.39 15.70
N ASP A 138 14.18 4.56 15.80
CA ASP A 138 14.36 5.50 16.90
C ASP A 138 13.38 5.23 18.06
N ASP A 139 12.42 4.31 17.89
CA ASP A 139 11.47 3.93 18.93
C ASP A 139 12.09 2.85 19.86
N ASP A 140 12.60 3.29 21.01
CA ASP A 140 13.23 2.42 22.02
C ASP A 140 12.32 1.26 22.43
N GLU A 141 11.04 1.53 22.64
CA GLU A 141 10.10 0.55 23.16
C GLU A 141 9.79 -0.50 22.11
N LEU A 142 9.51 -0.07 20.88
CA LEU A 142 9.32 -0.98 19.76
C LEU A 142 10.58 -1.82 19.55
N CYS A 143 11.77 -1.20 19.48
CA CYS A 143 13.04 -1.90 19.31
C CYS A 143 13.26 -2.95 20.39
N GLN A 144 13.06 -2.62 21.67
CA GLN A 144 13.17 -3.58 22.78
C GLN A 144 12.18 -4.74 22.61
N ARG A 145 10.92 -4.46 22.27
CA ARG A 145 9.86 -5.47 22.13
C ARG A 145 10.06 -6.41 20.94
N VAL A 146 10.71 -5.95 19.86
CA VAL A 146 11.02 -6.81 18.72
C VAL A 146 12.39 -7.50 18.83
N GLY A 147 13.21 -7.12 19.82
CA GLY A 147 14.54 -7.68 20.08
C GLY A 147 15.66 -7.02 19.28
N LEU A 148 15.46 -5.80 18.79
CA LEU A 148 16.48 -5.00 18.09
C LEU A 148 17.29 -4.21 19.12
N THR A 149 18.51 -4.66 19.41
CA THR A 149 19.40 -4.01 20.39
C THR A 149 20.80 -3.79 19.81
N GLY A 150 21.52 -2.79 20.32
CA GLY A 150 22.90 -2.49 19.91
C GLY A 150 23.05 -2.13 18.43
N ASP A 151 24.08 -2.67 17.77
CA ASP A 151 24.40 -2.41 16.35
C ASP A 151 23.29 -2.86 15.38
N ALA A 152 22.41 -3.78 15.79
CA ALA A 152 21.26 -4.19 15.00
C ALA A 152 20.21 -3.08 14.84
N ARG A 153 20.23 -2.07 15.72
CA ARG A 153 19.44 -0.84 15.60
C ARG A 153 20.02 0.11 14.56
N ALA A 154 21.32 -0.01 14.27
CA ALA A 154 22.09 0.96 13.51
C ALA A 154 22.26 0.57 12.02
N ARG A 155 21.18 0.47 11.22
CA ARG A 155 21.28 0.45 9.73
C ARG A 155 19.99 0.90 9.00
N PRO A 156 20.04 1.60 7.82
CA PRO A 156 21.09 2.43 7.21
C PRO A 156 20.87 3.95 7.37
N LYS A 157 21.98 4.69 7.30
CA LYS A 157 22.01 6.11 6.90
C LYS A 157 21.55 6.25 5.44
N LEU A 158 20.34 6.78 5.24
CA LEU A 158 19.83 7.14 3.92
C LEU A 158 20.54 8.39 3.41
N PHE A 159 21.23 8.28 2.28
CA PHE A 159 21.67 9.44 1.49
C PHE A 159 20.94 9.41 0.15
N ALA A 160 20.20 10.48 -0.13
CA ALA A 160 19.56 10.68 -1.43
C ALA A 160 20.63 10.67 -2.55
N GLY A 161 20.42 9.85 -3.58
CA GLY A 161 21.27 9.81 -4.77
C GLY A 161 22.55 8.96 -4.69
N GLN A 162 22.78 8.22 -3.60
CA GLN A 162 23.80 7.16 -3.57
C GLN A 162 23.10 5.80 -3.66
N ALA A 163 23.60 4.92 -4.52
CA ALA A 163 23.11 3.55 -4.61
C ALA A 163 23.27 2.88 -3.23
N ILE A 164 22.16 2.46 -2.64
CA ILE A 164 22.21 1.70 -1.39
C ILE A 164 22.80 0.35 -1.76
N ASP A 165 23.99 0.03 -1.24
CA ASP A 165 24.62 -1.24 -1.54
C ASP A 165 23.99 -2.36 -0.71
N TYR A 166 22.88 -2.90 -1.22
CA TYR A 166 22.17 -4.05 -0.65
C TYR A 166 23.01 -5.33 -0.57
N ARG A 167 24.21 -5.39 -1.17
CA ARG A 167 25.13 -6.53 -1.00
C ARG A 167 25.66 -6.66 0.42
N PHE A 168 25.67 -5.56 1.19
CA PHE A 168 26.02 -5.58 2.62
C PHE A 168 24.82 -5.92 3.53
N TYR A 169 23.63 -6.05 2.96
CA TYR A 169 22.40 -6.45 3.64
C TYR A 169 22.06 -7.90 3.29
N THR A 170 22.87 -8.82 3.80
CA THR A 170 22.74 -10.27 3.57
C THR A 170 22.31 -11.05 4.82
N GLY A 171 21.86 -10.35 5.87
CA GLY A 171 21.39 -10.97 7.11
C GLY A 171 19.87 -11.19 7.12
N LYS A 172 19.45 -12.26 7.83
CA LYS A 172 18.05 -12.50 8.25
C LYS A 172 17.42 -11.33 9.04
N ASP A 173 18.22 -10.32 9.40
CA ASP A 173 17.83 -9.17 10.18
C ASP A 173 17.11 -8.07 9.37
N LEU A 174 17.21 -8.08 8.04
CA LEU A 174 16.39 -7.23 7.16
C LEU A 174 14.88 -7.48 7.35
N ASP A 175 14.51 -8.73 7.68
CA ASP A 175 13.12 -9.09 7.84
C ASP A 175 12.55 -8.54 9.15
N LEU A 176 13.39 -8.26 10.16
CA LEU A 176 12.96 -7.91 11.53
C LEU A 176 12.24 -6.57 11.61
N PHE A 177 12.50 -5.64 10.70
CA PHE A 177 11.99 -4.28 10.76
C PHE A 177 11.70 -3.74 9.36
N HIS A 178 10.41 -3.73 8.99
CA HIS A 178 9.96 -3.35 7.65
C HIS A 178 8.52 -2.82 7.67
N PHE A 179 8.29 -1.52 7.70
CA PHE A 179 6.93 -1.01 7.62
C PHE A 179 6.40 -1.13 6.18
N ASN A 180 5.44 -2.05 5.95
CA ASN A 180 4.78 -2.21 4.65
C ASN A 180 3.56 -1.29 4.50
N HIS A 181 2.83 -1.09 5.59
CA HIS A 181 1.50 -0.49 5.55
C HIS A 181 1.22 0.24 6.86
N HIS A 182 0.44 1.32 6.76
CA HIS A 182 -0.10 2.06 7.89
C HIS A 182 -1.58 2.35 7.68
N PHE A 183 -2.31 2.52 8.77
CA PHE A 183 -3.70 2.99 8.77
C PHE A 183 -4.02 3.72 10.07
N PHE A 184 -5.19 4.34 10.13
CA PHE A 184 -5.67 5.03 11.32
C PHE A 184 -6.83 4.29 11.99
N PHE A 185 -6.80 4.20 13.31
CA PHE A 185 -7.86 3.64 14.15
C PHE A 185 -8.23 4.63 15.25
N ASN A 186 -9.44 5.19 15.21
CA ASN A 186 -9.89 6.21 16.18
C ASN A 186 -8.87 7.35 16.38
N GLY A 187 -8.25 7.81 15.29
CA GLY A 187 -7.22 8.86 15.30
C GLY A 187 -5.80 8.37 15.61
N GLU A 188 -5.63 7.12 16.01
CA GLU A 188 -4.31 6.54 16.31
C GLU A 188 -3.65 5.98 15.06
N LEU A 189 -2.34 6.23 14.91
CA LEU A 189 -1.55 5.73 13.80
C LEU A 189 -1.07 4.30 14.10
N ILE A 190 -1.48 3.35 13.25
CA ILE A 190 -1.13 1.95 13.36
C ILE A 190 -0.24 1.55 12.18
N VAL A 191 0.86 0.85 12.47
CA VAL A 191 1.78 0.34 11.43
C VAL A 191 1.92 -1.17 11.53
N ASN A 192 2.08 -1.81 10.37
CA ASN A 192 2.37 -3.24 10.29
C ASN A 192 3.87 -3.48 10.51
N VAL A 193 4.18 -4.43 11.40
CA VAL A 193 5.52 -4.98 11.64
C VAL A 193 5.56 -6.45 11.17
N PRO A 194 5.99 -6.74 9.93
CA PRO A 194 5.81 -8.02 9.25
C PRO A 194 6.56 -9.18 9.92
N SER A 195 7.80 -8.98 10.38
CA SER A 195 8.61 -9.99 11.10
C SER A 195 7.90 -10.65 12.26
N ARG A 196 7.00 -9.89 12.87
CA ARG A 196 6.25 -10.26 14.06
C ARG A 196 4.76 -10.24 13.80
N GLY A 197 4.32 -10.10 12.53
CA GLY A 197 2.92 -10.15 12.08
C GLY A 197 2.00 -9.49 13.09
N ARG A 198 2.43 -8.32 13.53
CA ARG A 198 1.86 -7.55 14.63
C ARG A 198 1.65 -6.13 14.14
N LEU A 199 0.74 -5.46 14.82
CA LEU A 199 0.38 -4.09 14.57
C LEU A 199 0.90 -3.24 15.73
N TRP A 200 1.79 -2.31 15.43
CA TRP A 200 2.32 -1.36 16.40
C TRP A 200 1.49 -0.08 16.36
N ASN A 201 1.09 0.41 17.53
CA ASN A 201 0.45 1.70 17.67
C ASN A 201 1.53 2.76 17.92
N VAL A 202 1.81 3.55 16.89
CA VAL A 202 2.82 4.62 16.93
C VAL A 202 2.43 5.71 17.91
N THR A 203 1.15 6.01 18.04
CA THR A 203 0.65 7.09 18.91
C THR A 203 0.74 6.72 20.39
N ARG A 204 0.42 5.47 20.74
CA ARG A 204 0.44 4.98 22.14
C ARG A 204 1.78 4.40 22.57
N GLY A 205 2.63 3.98 21.63
CA GLY A 205 3.87 3.27 21.94
C GLY A 205 3.63 1.86 22.47
N ASP A 206 2.62 1.13 21.96
CA ASP A 206 2.40 -0.27 22.36
C ASP A 206 1.86 -1.08 21.19
N TRP A 207 1.81 -2.39 21.34
CA TRP A 207 1.08 -3.25 20.42
C TRP A 207 -0.38 -2.82 20.39
N PHE A 208 -0.88 -2.49 19.20
CA PHE A 208 -2.27 -2.09 18.98
C PHE A 208 -3.25 -3.14 19.52
N LEU A 209 -2.82 -4.41 19.51
CA LEU A 209 -3.51 -5.54 20.11
C LEU A 209 -2.51 -6.35 20.96
N PRO A 210 -2.34 -6.03 22.25
CA PRO A 210 -1.23 -6.54 23.06
C PRO A 210 -1.33 -8.03 23.40
N GLN A 211 -2.54 -8.61 23.40
CA GLN A 211 -2.75 -10.05 23.59
C GLN A 211 -2.47 -10.88 22.33
N PHE A 212 -2.06 -10.24 21.24
CA PHE A 212 -1.77 -10.90 19.99
C PHE A 212 -0.26 -11.12 19.81
N SER A 213 0.18 -12.38 19.87
CA SER A 213 0.63 -12.96 18.62
C SER A 213 -0.63 -13.32 17.86
N VAL A 214 -0.74 -13.05 16.56
CA VAL A 214 -1.85 -13.62 15.78
C VAL A 214 -1.62 -15.13 15.65
N SER A 215 -1.59 -15.89 16.75
CA SER A 215 -1.29 -17.33 16.75
C SER A 215 -2.42 -18.06 16.01
N GLY A 216 -2.14 -18.39 14.75
CA GLY A 216 -3.10 -18.87 13.76
C GLY A 216 -2.91 -18.24 12.37
N ALA A 217 -2.31 -17.04 12.28
CA ALA A 217 -1.96 -16.37 11.02
C ALA A 217 -0.49 -16.59 10.59
N TRP A 218 0.23 -17.50 11.25
CA TRP A 218 1.65 -17.78 11.03
C TRP A 218 1.72 -19.20 10.45
N ASP A 219 2.15 -19.45 9.22
CA ASP A 219 3.35 -18.93 8.55
C ASP A 219 3.04 -17.95 7.42
N GLY A 220 2.76 -16.68 7.74
CA GLY A 220 2.73 -15.66 6.71
C GLY A 220 2.83 -14.21 7.12
N CYS A 221 3.73 -13.46 6.47
CA CYS A 221 3.89 -12.02 6.68
C CYS A 221 2.64 -11.27 6.19
N PHE A 222 2.13 -10.32 6.99
CA PHE A 222 1.08 -9.39 6.55
C PHE A 222 1.67 -8.40 5.56
N HIS A 223 1.06 -8.31 4.38
CA HIS A 223 1.54 -7.42 3.33
C HIS A 223 0.69 -6.17 3.17
N ASP A 224 -0.62 -6.29 3.35
CA ASP A 224 -1.56 -5.19 3.19
C ASP A 224 -2.80 -5.44 4.04
N GLY A 225 -3.57 -4.39 4.31
CA GLY A 225 -4.79 -4.47 5.09
C GLY A 225 -5.69 -3.27 4.91
N VAL A 226 -6.97 -3.44 5.24
CA VAL A 226 -7.94 -2.37 5.29
C VAL A 226 -8.70 -2.43 6.60
N TYR A 227 -8.71 -1.31 7.31
CA TYR A 227 -9.55 -1.14 8.49
C TYR A 227 -10.88 -0.50 8.10
N LEU A 228 -11.98 -1.07 8.58
CA LEU A 228 -13.33 -0.64 8.26
C LEU A 228 -14.02 -0.12 9.53
N PRO A 229 -13.90 1.17 9.84
CA PRO A 229 -14.36 1.73 11.12
C PRO A 229 -15.87 1.54 11.33
N LYS A 230 -16.67 1.71 10.28
CA LYS A 230 -18.13 1.60 10.35
C LYS A 230 -18.62 0.19 10.64
N GLN A 231 -17.86 -0.82 10.23
CA GLN A 231 -18.25 -2.22 10.39
C GLN A 231 -17.55 -2.83 11.60
N GLY A 232 -16.43 -2.26 12.04
CA GLY A 232 -15.67 -2.79 13.16
C GLY A 232 -14.92 -4.06 12.78
N HIS A 233 -14.26 -4.08 11.62
CA HIS A 233 -13.40 -5.20 11.19
C HIS A 233 -12.08 -4.69 10.61
N TYR A 234 -11.04 -5.48 10.78
CA TYR A 234 -9.78 -5.34 10.05
C TYR A 234 -9.66 -6.52 9.10
N VAL A 235 -9.48 -6.24 7.81
CA VAL A 235 -9.25 -7.29 6.81
C VAL A 235 -7.82 -7.20 6.35
N SER A 236 -7.15 -8.34 6.31
CA SER A 236 -5.74 -8.44 5.98
C SER A 236 -5.51 -9.51 4.94
N TYR A 237 -4.37 -9.39 4.27
CA TYR A 237 -3.89 -10.41 3.36
C TYR A 237 -2.53 -10.95 3.80
N THR A 238 -2.38 -12.28 3.77
CA THR A 238 -1.17 -13.01 4.19
C THR A 238 -0.40 -13.51 2.98
N ASP A 239 0.93 -13.61 3.03
CA ASP A 239 1.77 -14.19 1.96
C ASP A 239 1.36 -15.61 1.45
N ARG A 240 0.64 -16.39 2.26
CA ARG A 240 0.04 -17.68 1.91
C ARG A 240 -1.13 -17.58 0.94
N GLY A 241 -1.58 -16.37 0.62
CA GLY A 241 -2.70 -16.23 -0.28
C GLY A 241 -4.06 -16.29 0.37
N THR A 242 -4.16 -15.87 1.63
CA THR A 242 -5.42 -15.90 2.38
C THR A 242 -5.82 -14.48 2.75
N VAL A 243 -7.11 -14.17 2.55
CA VAL A 243 -7.72 -12.92 3.02
C VAL A 243 -8.45 -13.24 4.32
N ASN A 244 -8.03 -12.61 5.41
CA ASN A 244 -8.54 -12.85 6.75
C ASN A 244 -9.27 -11.63 7.27
N LYS A 245 -10.47 -11.85 7.83
CA LYS A 245 -11.28 -10.83 8.48
C LYS A 245 -11.19 -11.00 9.99
N HIS A 246 -10.80 -9.94 10.69
CA HIS A 246 -10.56 -9.94 12.13
C HIS A 246 -11.43 -8.91 12.84
N HIS A 247 -11.80 -9.20 14.09
CA HIS A 247 -12.36 -8.20 14.99
C HIS A 247 -11.23 -7.26 15.46
N PRO A 248 -11.33 -5.93 15.32
CA PRO A 248 -10.21 -5.02 15.46
C PRO A 248 -9.82 -4.76 16.92
N ARG A 249 -10.70 -5.07 17.89
CA ARG A 249 -10.39 -4.93 19.33
C ARG A 249 -9.93 -6.21 19.97
N THR A 250 -10.47 -7.33 19.52
CA THR A 250 -10.21 -8.65 20.12
C THR A 250 -9.34 -9.51 19.24
N GLY A 251 -8.96 -9.06 18.03
CA GLY A 251 -8.21 -9.78 16.98
C GLY A 251 -8.80 -11.12 16.52
N ALA A 252 -9.97 -11.52 17.04
CA ALA A 252 -10.61 -12.78 16.73
C ALA A 252 -10.81 -12.92 15.22
N LEU A 253 -10.42 -14.08 14.66
CA LEU A 253 -10.68 -14.41 13.27
C LEU A 253 -12.19 -14.62 13.09
N MET A 254 -12.80 -13.81 12.24
CA MET A 254 -14.23 -13.84 11.95
C MET A 254 -14.56 -14.52 10.62
N GLY A 255 -13.57 -14.65 9.73
CA GLY A 255 -13.71 -15.30 8.43
C GLY A 255 -12.38 -15.38 7.70
N SER A 256 -12.26 -16.33 6.79
CA SER A 256 -11.01 -16.58 6.05
C SER A 256 -11.32 -17.15 4.67
N VAL A 257 -10.83 -16.49 3.63
CA VAL A 257 -11.00 -16.92 2.23
C VAL A 257 -9.64 -17.20 1.62
N SER A 258 -9.44 -18.41 1.09
CA SER A 258 -8.27 -18.74 0.30
C SER A 258 -8.39 -18.06 -1.07
N ALA A 259 -7.49 -17.13 -1.34
CA ALA A 259 -7.48 -16.28 -2.52
C ALA A 259 -6.38 -16.65 -3.52
N VAL A 260 -5.69 -17.79 -3.37
CA VAL A 260 -4.81 -18.30 -4.44
C VAL A 260 -5.61 -19.18 -5.38
N PRO A 261 -5.66 -18.89 -6.69
CA PRO A 261 -6.16 -19.84 -7.68
C PRO A 261 -5.41 -21.18 -7.56
N ASP A 262 -6.11 -22.32 -7.64
CA ASP A 262 -5.51 -23.64 -7.41
C ASP A 262 -4.24 -23.91 -8.23
N HIS A 263 -4.21 -23.43 -9.48
CA HIS A 263 -3.08 -23.57 -10.40
C HIS A 263 -1.84 -22.75 -10.01
N GLN A 264 -1.96 -21.77 -9.11
CA GLN A 264 -0.85 -20.95 -8.59
C GLN A 264 -0.36 -21.43 -7.22
N LYS A 265 -1.06 -22.37 -6.57
CA LYS A 265 -0.70 -22.86 -5.23
C LYS A 265 0.68 -23.53 -5.19
N CYS A 266 1.16 -24.10 -6.31
CA CYS A 266 2.39 -24.90 -6.35
C CYS A 266 3.68 -24.11 -6.66
N ASP A 267 3.60 -22.85 -7.12
CA ASP A 267 4.78 -22.08 -7.52
C ASP A 267 4.89 -20.76 -6.72
N PRO A 268 5.81 -20.65 -5.74
CA PRO A 268 6.05 -19.43 -4.99
C PRO A 268 6.43 -18.20 -5.84
N ALA A 269 6.82 -18.38 -7.12
CA ALA A 269 7.05 -17.29 -8.08
C ALA A 269 5.76 -16.73 -8.66
N ARG A 270 4.78 -17.61 -8.85
CA ARG A 270 3.44 -17.31 -9.37
C ARG A 270 2.41 -17.02 -8.28
N ARG A 271 2.65 -17.46 -7.04
CA ARG A 271 1.95 -16.97 -5.82
C ARG A 271 2.04 -15.46 -5.64
N GLY A 272 2.91 -14.81 -6.41
CA GLY A 272 2.76 -13.44 -6.86
C GLY A 272 2.18 -12.52 -5.80
N TRP A 273 3.04 -12.01 -4.92
CA TRP A 273 2.76 -11.02 -3.88
C TRP A 273 1.44 -10.26 -4.13
N LEU A 274 0.35 -10.71 -3.51
CA LEU A 274 -0.90 -9.97 -3.57
C LEU A 274 -0.69 -8.64 -2.80
N ARG A 275 -1.14 -7.55 -3.42
CA ARG A 275 -0.93 -6.16 -3.03
C ARG A 275 -2.16 -5.38 -3.43
N GLY A 276 -2.71 -4.60 -2.50
CA GLY A 276 -3.95 -3.88 -2.68
C GLY A 276 -5.12 -4.72 -2.17
N LEU A 277 -5.74 -4.25 -1.10
CA LEU A 277 -7.00 -4.75 -0.60
C LEU A 277 -7.96 -3.58 -0.41
N MET A 278 -9.10 -3.65 -1.09
CA MET A 278 -10.13 -2.60 -1.03
C MET A 278 -11.47 -3.20 -0.62
N HIS A 279 -12.13 -2.57 0.32
CA HIS A 279 -13.52 -2.86 0.64
C HIS A 279 -14.46 -2.19 -0.36
N LEU A 280 -15.36 -2.96 -0.97
CA LEU A 280 -16.38 -2.44 -1.89
C LEU A 280 -17.66 -2.09 -1.15
N GLU A 281 -18.39 -3.08 -0.65
CA GLU A 281 -19.58 -2.88 0.18
C GLU A 281 -19.91 -4.17 0.91
N GLY A 282 -20.53 -4.07 2.09
CA GLY A 282 -20.92 -5.24 2.88
C GLY A 282 -19.71 -6.14 3.12
N GLU A 283 -19.81 -7.40 2.66
CA GLU A 283 -18.80 -8.45 2.78
C GLU A 283 -17.91 -8.62 1.52
N LEU A 284 -17.98 -7.67 0.58
CA LEU A 284 -17.27 -7.73 -0.70
C LEU A 284 -15.98 -6.92 -0.69
N PHE A 285 -14.91 -7.54 -1.20
CA PHE A 285 -13.57 -6.96 -1.27
C PHE A 285 -12.95 -7.22 -2.64
N LEU A 286 -12.21 -6.23 -3.14
CA LEU A 286 -11.35 -6.40 -4.29
C LEU A 286 -9.91 -6.53 -3.82
N LEU A 287 -9.24 -7.56 -4.32
CA LEU A 287 -7.85 -7.89 -4.04
C LEU A 287 -7.04 -7.76 -5.32
N GLY A 288 -5.85 -7.16 -5.26
CA GLY A 288 -4.91 -7.07 -6.40
C GLY A 288 -3.71 -8.03 -6.27
N GLN A 289 -3.18 -8.51 -7.41
CA GLN A 289 -2.04 -9.44 -7.52
C GLN A 289 -1.00 -9.04 -8.57
N SER A 290 0.26 -9.43 -8.37
CA SER A 290 1.26 -9.41 -9.45
C SER A 290 0.84 -10.26 -10.67
N GLY A 291 1.17 -9.84 -11.89
CA GLY A 291 0.62 -10.44 -13.11
C GLY A 291 -0.75 -9.85 -13.42
N PRO A 292 -0.83 -8.51 -13.58
CA PRO A 292 -1.90 -7.64 -13.09
C PRO A 292 -3.25 -8.35 -13.04
N SER A 293 -3.60 -8.87 -11.87
CA SER A 293 -4.85 -9.60 -11.69
C SER A 293 -5.59 -9.16 -10.45
N PHE A 294 -6.91 -9.33 -10.48
CA PHE A 294 -7.82 -8.91 -9.43
C PHE A 294 -8.75 -10.05 -9.05
N GLY A 295 -8.95 -10.23 -7.75
CA GLY A 295 -9.89 -11.19 -7.18
C GLY A 295 -11.02 -10.49 -6.45
N LEU A 296 -12.27 -10.83 -6.79
CA LEU A 296 -13.44 -10.39 -6.03
C LEU A 296 -13.75 -11.39 -4.92
N VAL A 297 -13.43 -11.03 -3.69
CA VAL A 297 -13.62 -11.83 -2.48
C VAL A 297 -14.98 -11.51 -1.87
N ASP A 298 -15.74 -12.56 -1.55
CA ASP A 298 -16.99 -12.45 -0.79
C ASP A 298 -16.90 -13.23 0.52
N PHE A 299 -16.87 -12.52 1.64
CA PHE A 299 -16.87 -13.13 2.97
C PHE A 299 -18.23 -13.68 3.40
N LYS A 300 -19.34 -13.24 2.80
CA LYS A 300 -20.66 -13.82 3.08
C LYS A 300 -20.72 -15.26 2.57
N GLU A 301 -20.15 -15.50 1.39
CA GLU A 301 -20.11 -16.81 0.74
C GLU A 301 -18.80 -17.59 1.02
N GLN A 302 -17.80 -16.94 1.61
CA GLN A 302 -16.45 -17.49 1.86
C GLN A 302 -15.75 -17.97 0.58
N VAL A 303 -15.88 -17.23 -0.52
CA VAL A 303 -15.31 -17.58 -1.84
C VAL A 303 -14.64 -16.40 -2.52
N VAL A 304 -13.81 -16.69 -3.51
CA VAL A 304 -13.45 -15.72 -4.55
C VAL A 304 -14.39 -15.92 -5.74
N ARG A 305 -15.28 -14.95 -5.97
CA ARG A 305 -16.32 -15.03 -7.00
C ARG A 305 -15.76 -14.98 -8.41
N LYS A 306 -14.71 -14.19 -8.63
CA LYS A 306 -14.10 -14.01 -9.96
C LYS A 306 -12.65 -13.57 -9.84
N TRP A 307 -11.83 -14.08 -10.77
CA TRP A 307 -10.51 -13.56 -11.09
C TRP A 307 -10.53 -12.91 -12.47
N TRP A 308 -9.93 -11.72 -12.56
CA TRP A 308 -9.61 -11.04 -13.81
C TRP A 308 -8.10 -10.93 -13.92
N SER A 309 -7.53 -11.26 -15.08
CA SER A 309 -6.09 -11.16 -15.34
C SER A 309 -5.85 -10.32 -16.58
N PHE A 310 -4.84 -9.45 -16.52
CA PHE A 310 -4.48 -8.53 -17.58
C PHE A 310 -3.03 -8.81 -18.01
N GLY A 311 -2.78 -8.92 -19.31
CA GLY A 311 -1.43 -9.02 -19.90
C GLY A 311 -0.80 -10.42 -19.92
N ASP A 312 0.39 -10.49 -20.54
CA ASP A 312 1.26 -11.67 -20.57
C ASP A 312 2.16 -11.73 -19.31
N ASP A 313 2.59 -12.92 -18.92
CA ASP A 313 3.33 -13.31 -17.70
C ASP A 313 4.58 -12.47 -17.30
N GLN A 314 4.94 -11.44 -18.06
CA GLN A 314 6.11 -10.59 -17.84
C GLN A 314 5.81 -9.28 -17.10
N PHE A 315 4.55 -8.95 -16.82
CA PHE A 315 4.17 -7.76 -16.04
C PHE A 315 3.96 -8.11 -14.56
N HIS A 316 4.82 -7.63 -13.67
CA HIS A 316 4.57 -7.71 -12.23
C HIS A 316 3.99 -6.40 -11.70
N SER A 317 2.66 -6.27 -11.77
CA SER A 317 1.97 -5.11 -11.20
C SER A 317 1.82 -5.22 -9.70
N PHE A 318 2.13 -4.14 -8.99
CA PHE A 318 1.85 -4.00 -7.57
C PHE A 318 0.77 -2.94 -7.39
N PHE A 319 -0.33 -3.28 -6.74
CA PHE A 319 -1.46 -2.38 -6.59
C PHE A 319 -1.57 -1.82 -5.18
N ALA A 320 -1.83 -0.52 -5.05
CA ALA A 320 -2.81 -0.04 -4.08
C ALA A 320 -4.14 0.09 -4.79
N LEU A 321 -5.24 -0.10 -4.05
CA LEU A 321 -6.58 0.10 -4.55
C LEU A 321 -7.25 1.19 -3.73
N THR A 322 -7.86 2.18 -4.38
CA THR A 322 -8.71 3.16 -3.71
C THR A 322 -10.04 3.34 -4.44
N LYS A 323 -11.13 3.59 -3.69
CA LYS A 323 -12.40 3.99 -4.30
C LYS A 323 -12.24 5.38 -4.89
N PHE A 324 -12.77 5.52 -6.10
CA PHE A 324 -12.70 6.76 -6.85
C PHE A 324 -14.10 7.08 -7.36
N GLN A 325 -14.50 8.33 -7.23
CA GLN A 325 -15.61 8.85 -8.00
C GLN A 325 -15.00 9.92 -8.89
N ALA A 326 -15.01 9.69 -10.20
CA ALA A 326 -14.62 10.71 -11.14
C ALA A 326 -15.50 11.94 -10.91
N ALA A 327 -14.88 13.12 -10.87
CA ALA A 327 -15.66 14.36 -10.97
C ALA A 327 -16.48 14.25 -12.25
N ARG A 328 -17.82 14.30 -12.13
CA ARG A 328 -18.68 14.41 -13.31
C ARG A 328 -18.26 15.69 -14.00
N GLY A 329 -17.60 15.58 -15.15
CA GLY A 329 -17.18 16.72 -15.93
C GLY A 329 -18.41 17.48 -16.41
N GLU A 330 -18.88 18.45 -15.64
CA GLU A 330 -19.58 19.58 -16.22
C GLU A 330 -18.51 20.41 -16.92
N ALA A 331 -18.42 20.24 -18.24
CA ALA A 331 -17.73 21.17 -19.12
C ALA A 331 -18.50 22.51 -19.10
N GLY A 332 -18.38 23.25 -18.00
CA GLY A 332 -18.91 24.58 -17.79
C GLY A 332 -17.74 25.55 -17.63
N ARG A 333 -17.43 26.29 -18.68
CA ARG A 333 -16.46 27.38 -18.66
C ARG A 333 -16.73 28.33 -17.49
N SER A 334 -15.72 28.56 -16.66
CA SER A 334 -15.55 29.83 -15.95
C SER A 334 -14.10 29.94 -15.49
N ARG A 335 -13.28 30.60 -16.32
CA ARG A 335 -12.09 31.32 -15.84
C ARG A 335 -12.61 32.42 -14.93
N GLU A 336 -12.35 32.33 -13.63
CA GLU A 336 -12.09 33.53 -12.85
C GLU A 336 -11.22 33.21 -11.65
N GLN A 337 -10.27 34.10 -11.41
CA GLN A 337 -9.24 34.03 -10.39
C GLN A 337 -9.88 34.06 -8.99
N GLY A 338 -9.40 33.20 -8.10
CA GLY A 338 -9.68 33.32 -6.68
C GLY A 338 -8.77 32.39 -5.88
N ARG A 339 -7.77 32.97 -5.21
CA ARG A 339 -7.07 32.33 -4.10
C ARG A 339 -8.13 32.04 -3.03
N GLY A 340 -8.58 30.80 -2.94
CA GLY A 340 -9.52 30.33 -1.91
C GLY A 340 -8.76 29.85 -0.69
N SER A 341 -8.68 30.70 0.32
CA SER A 341 -8.41 30.33 1.72
C SER A 341 -9.39 29.25 2.18
N LEU A 342 -8.84 28.16 2.74
CA LEU A 342 -9.57 27.13 3.49
C LEU A 342 -10.22 27.78 4.72
N VAL A 343 -11.55 27.87 4.70
CA VAL A 343 -12.35 28.21 5.88
C VAL A 343 -13.12 26.95 6.27
N PHE A 344 -12.78 26.39 7.43
CA PHE A 344 -13.54 25.32 8.06
C PHE A 344 -14.68 25.91 8.91
N ALA A 345 -15.85 25.28 8.85
CA ALA A 345 -16.94 25.45 9.82
C ALA A 345 -16.87 24.30 10.85
N PRO A 346 -17.36 24.54 12.08
CA PRO A 346 -16.81 24.00 13.33
C PRO A 346 -17.00 22.50 13.59
#